data_AF-A0A1H2IGE2-F1
#
_entry.id   AF-A0A1H2IGE2-F1
#
_cell.length_a   1.000
_cell.length_b   1.000
_cell.length_c   1.000
_cell.angle_alpha   90.00
_cell.angle_beta   90.00
_cell.angle_gamma   90.00
#
_symmetry.space_group_name_H-M   'P 1'
#
loop_
_entity.id
_entity.type
_entity.pdbx_description
1 polymer ?
#
loop_
_entity_poly.entity_id
_entity_poly.type
_entity_poly.pdbx_seq_one_letter_code
_entity_poly.pdbx_strand_id
1 'polypeptide(L)'
;MPFASTTIRNRRRAEVRRRDGNAPCALQITADCQSANGQIDYDAPPLDPRSFQVDHIVSSEEARHMGWSVLEADALDNCAGVCRQCNREKSAGRAPTGPTVRPTYVNPRFDWEPESHGA
;
A
#
# COMPACT_ATOMS: atom_id res chain seq x y z
N MET A 1 22.14 10.99 13.33
CA MET A 1 22.09 9.52 13.49
C MET A 1 20.98 9.00 12.58
N PRO A 2 21.25 8.43 11.40
CA PRO A 2 20.18 7.78 10.66
C PRO A 2 19.86 6.50 11.43
N PHE A 3 18.68 6.44 12.04
CA PHE A 3 18.21 5.19 12.64
C PHE A 3 18.29 4.09 11.57
N ALA A 4 18.74 2.91 11.95
CA ALA A 4 18.73 1.75 11.05
C ALA A 4 17.35 1.66 10.38
N SER A 5 17.31 1.43 9.07
CA SER A 5 16.07 1.42 8.27
C SER A 5 14.99 0.50 8.86
N THR A 6 15.41 -0.54 9.57
CA THR A 6 14.56 -1.46 10.34
C THR A 6 13.87 -0.80 11.54
N THR A 7 14.55 0.07 12.29
CA THR A 7 13.96 0.80 13.43
C THR A 7 12.86 1.74 12.97
N ILE A 8 13.08 2.48 11.87
CA ILE A 8 12.08 3.37 11.28
C ILE A 8 10.89 2.56 10.76
N ARG A 9 11.14 1.46 10.04
CA ARG A 9 10.10 0.55 9.54
C ARG A 9 9.26 -0.05 10.67
N ASN A 10 9.89 -0.52 11.73
CA ASN A 10 9.18 -1.12 12.88
C ASN A 10 8.36 -0.08 13.65
N ARG A 11 8.90 1.13 13.84
CA ARG A 11 8.16 2.24 14.41
C ARG A 11 6.91 2.56 13.58
N ARG A 12 7.06 2.68 12.26
CA ARG A 12 5.94 2.99 11.35
C ARG A 12 4.86 1.90 11.37
N ARG A 13 5.25 0.63 11.39
CA ARG A 13 4.32 -0.50 11.59
C ARG A 13 3.50 -0.37 12.87
N ALA A 14 4.16 -0.02 13.97
CA ALA A 14 3.51 0.15 15.26
C ALA A 14 2.56 1.36 15.27
N GLU A 15 2.94 2.47 14.62
CA GLU A 15 2.09 3.66 14.49
C GLU A 15 0.82 3.36 13.69
N VAL A 16 0.95 2.75 12.50
CA VAL A 16 -0.20 2.37 11.65
C VAL A 16 -1.09 1.36 12.35
N ARG A 17 -0.53 0.29 12.95
CA ARG A 17 -1.32 -0.70 13.69
C ARG A 17 -2.02 -0.09 14.91
N ARG A 18 -1.44 0.91 15.56
CA ARG A 18 -2.10 1.62 16.68
C ARG A 18 -3.26 2.48 16.21
N ARG A 19 -3.14 3.11 15.04
CA ARG A 19 -4.21 3.93 14.43
C ARG A 19 -5.36 3.09 13.90
N ASP A 20 -5.05 2.04 13.13
CA ASP A 20 -6.03 1.29 12.35
C ASP A 20 -6.43 -0.05 12.98
N GLY A 21 -5.73 -0.49 14.03
CA GLY A 21 -5.86 -1.84 14.56
C GLY A 21 -5.37 -2.90 13.58
N ASN A 22 -6.01 -4.08 13.63
CA ASN A 22 -5.77 -5.16 12.68
C ASN A 22 -6.71 -5.06 11.47
N ALA A 23 -6.73 -3.90 10.82
CA ALA A 23 -7.55 -3.64 9.63
C ALA A 23 -7.23 -4.59 8.46
N PRO A 24 -8.18 -4.82 7.54
CA PRO A 24 -7.88 -5.54 6.31
C PRO A 24 -6.88 -4.77 5.45
N CYS A 25 -6.25 -5.48 4.52
CA CYS A 25 -5.37 -4.94 3.50
C CYS A 25 -6.03 -3.78 2.77
N ALA A 26 -5.34 -2.64 2.72
CA ALA A 26 -5.83 -1.45 2.03
C ALA A 26 -5.82 -1.60 0.50
N LEU A 27 -4.97 -2.49 -0.03
CA LEU A 27 -4.81 -2.71 -1.47
C LEU A 27 -5.83 -3.70 -2.05
N GLN A 28 -5.93 -4.90 -1.46
CA GLN A 28 -6.79 -5.99 -1.98
C GLN A 28 -6.73 -6.17 -3.52
N ILE A 29 -5.53 -6.07 -4.12
CA ILE A 29 -5.36 -6.14 -5.58
C ILE A 29 -5.07 -7.55 -6.10
N THR A 30 -4.59 -8.47 -5.24
CA THR A 30 -4.37 -9.87 -5.64
C THR A 30 -5.60 -10.72 -5.37
N ALA A 31 -5.88 -11.69 -6.24
CA ALA A 31 -7.00 -12.63 -6.08
C ALA A 31 -6.96 -13.36 -4.72
N ASP A 32 -5.77 -13.77 -4.27
CA ASP A 32 -5.57 -14.39 -2.96
C ASP A 32 -5.91 -13.46 -1.79
N CYS A 33 -5.66 -12.15 -1.94
CA CYS A 33 -6.01 -11.19 -0.89
C CYS A 33 -7.52 -10.96 -0.84
N GLN A 34 -8.17 -10.90 -2.01
CA GLN A 34 -9.61 -10.70 -2.14
C GLN A 34 -10.38 -11.92 -1.63
N SER A 35 -9.92 -13.14 -1.97
CA SER A 35 -10.53 -14.39 -1.49
C SER A 35 -10.40 -14.56 0.03
N ALA A 36 -9.33 -14.03 0.62
CA ALA A 36 -9.16 -13.93 2.07
C ALA A 36 -9.85 -12.70 2.70
N ASN A 37 -10.70 -11.99 1.94
CA ASN A 37 -11.43 -10.80 2.37
C ASN A 37 -10.52 -9.71 2.99
N GLY A 38 -9.31 -9.57 2.44
CA GLY A 38 -8.31 -8.61 2.88
C GLY A 38 -7.54 -9.01 4.14
N GLN A 39 -7.69 -10.21 4.70
CA GLN A 39 -7.02 -10.57 5.95
C GLN A 39 -5.49 -10.50 5.84
N ILE A 40 -4.90 -9.67 6.70
CA ILE A 40 -3.46 -9.57 6.93
C ILE A 40 -3.10 -10.39 8.16
N ASP A 41 -2.00 -11.14 8.08
CA ASP A 41 -1.36 -11.68 9.27
C ASP A 41 -0.34 -10.66 9.81
N TYR A 42 -0.69 -10.05 10.95
CA TYR A 42 0.11 -9.01 11.57
C TYR A 42 1.35 -9.53 12.30
N ASP A 43 1.33 -10.81 12.65
CA ASP A 43 2.34 -11.45 13.48
C ASP A 43 3.15 -12.49 12.65
N ALA A 44 2.77 -12.71 11.38
CA ALA A 44 3.50 -13.51 10.42
C ALA A 44 4.93 -13.01 10.13
N PRO A 45 5.85 -13.95 9.81
CA PRO A 45 7.22 -13.62 9.44
C PRO A 45 7.30 -12.80 8.13
N PRO A 46 8.36 -11.99 7.91
CA PRO A 46 8.43 -11.02 6.81
C PRO A 46 8.34 -11.57 5.38
N LEU A 47 8.55 -12.88 5.19
CA LEU A 47 8.47 -13.55 3.89
C LEU A 47 7.08 -14.13 3.60
N ASP A 48 6.20 -14.19 4.61
CA ASP A 48 4.83 -14.67 4.42
C ASP A 48 4.07 -13.74 3.45
N PRO A 49 3.35 -14.30 2.45
CA PRO A 49 2.57 -13.51 1.50
C PRO A 49 1.53 -12.57 2.16
N ARG A 50 0.98 -12.98 3.30
CA ARG A 50 0.01 -12.23 4.10
C ARG A 50 0.65 -11.39 5.20
N SER A 51 1.98 -11.42 5.35
CA SER A 51 2.66 -10.59 6.36
C SER A 51 2.32 -9.12 6.20
N PHE A 52 2.01 -8.48 7.31
CA PHE A 52 1.77 -7.05 7.40
C PHE A 52 2.95 -6.26 6.85
N GLN A 53 2.67 -5.22 6.06
CA GLN A 53 3.58 -4.19 5.61
C GLN A 53 2.88 -2.83 5.69
N VAL A 54 3.67 -1.77 5.76
CA VAL A 54 3.17 -0.41 5.60
C VAL A 54 3.58 0.07 4.23
N ASP A 55 2.64 0.64 3.51
CA ASP A 55 2.85 1.24 2.21
C ASP A 55 2.15 2.60 2.14
N HIS A 56 2.62 3.45 1.23
CA HIS A 56 2.05 4.76 1.03
C HIS A 56 0.78 4.66 0.18
N ILE A 57 -0.26 5.36 0.62
CA ILE A 57 -1.53 5.53 -0.08
C ILE A 57 -1.24 6.24 -1.40
N VAL A 58 -0.83 7.51 -1.33
CA VAL A 58 -0.29 8.26 -2.45
C VAL A 58 1.19 7.96 -2.56
N SER A 59 1.65 7.48 -3.73
CA SER A 59 3.06 7.18 -3.94
C SER A 59 3.93 8.44 -3.83
N SER A 60 5.23 8.30 -3.52
CA SER A 60 6.13 9.46 -3.41
C SER A 60 6.22 10.28 -4.70
N GLU A 61 6.04 9.65 -5.85
CA GLU A 61 6.02 10.31 -7.15
C GLU A 61 4.76 11.13 -7.37
N GLU A 62 3.59 10.59 -7.00
CA GLU A 62 2.34 11.34 -7.03
C GLU A 62 2.33 12.49 -6.09
N ALA A 63 2.75 12.25 -4.85
CA ALA A 63 2.85 13.29 -3.85
C ALA A 63 3.69 14.44 -4.42
N ARG A 64 4.79 14.13 -5.12
CA ARG A 64 5.59 15.13 -5.84
C ARG A 64 4.83 15.85 -6.95
N HIS A 65 4.06 15.13 -7.79
CA HIS A 65 3.24 15.74 -8.85
C HIS A 65 2.09 16.60 -8.29
N MET A 66 1.56 16.25 -7.12
CA MET A 66 0.53 17.00 -6.38
C MET A 66 1.11 18.17 -5.58
N GLY A 67 2.43 18.39 -5.62
CA GLY A 67 3.11 19.46 -4.91
C GLY A 67 3.29 19.23 -3.41
N TRP A 68 3.11 18.00 -2.92
CA TRP A 68 3.34 17.65 -1.52
C TRP A 68 4.83 17.73 -1.19
N SER A 69 5.12 18.20 0.01
CA SER A 69 6.43 18.07 0.62
C SER A 69 6.74 16.61 0.96
N VAL A 70 8.03 16.31 1.16
CA VAL A 70 8.48 14.97 1.63
C VAL A 70 7.84 14.63 2.98
N LEU A 71 7.61 15.62 3.84
CA LEU A 71 6.97 15.45 5.14
C LEU A 71 5.50 15.05 5.01
N GLU A 72 4.77 15.66 4.08
CA GLU A 72 3.38 15.31 3.78
C GLU A 72 3.29 13.92 3.13
N ALA A 73 4.20 13.61 2.20
CA ALA A 73 4.27 12.30 1.56
C ALA A 73 4.58 11.16 2.54
N ASP A 74 5.42 11.41 3.56
CA ASP A 74 5.73 10.43 4.60
C ASP A 74 4.86 10.58 5.86
N ALA A 75 3.79 11.39 5.80
CA ALA A 75 2.87 11.54 6.91
C ALA A 75 2.19 10.21 7.22
N LEU A 76 1.86 9.98 8.50
CA LEU A 76 1.17 8.78 8.94
C LEU A 76 -0.17 8.63 8.18
N ASP A 77 -0.85 9.74 7.90
CA ASP A 77 -2.12 9.77 7.17
C ASP A 77 -2.00 9.26 5.73
N ASN A 78 -0.81 9.37 5.12
CA ASN A 78 -0.51 8.79 3.82
C ASN A 78 -0.02 7.34 3.91
N CYS A 79 -0.02 6.70 5.07
CA CYS A 79 0.40 5.31 5.25
C CYS A 79 -0.80 4.40 5.52
N ALA A 80 -0.81 3.18 4.98
CA ALA A 80 -1.79 2.15 5.38
C ALA A 80 -1.18 0.75 5.48
N GLY A 81 -1.93 -0.13 6.14
CA GLY A 81 -1.58 -1.54 6.24
C GLY A 81 -1.93 -2.33 5.00
N VAL A 82 -0.97 -3.08 4.50
CA VAL A 82 -1.11 -3.95 3.32
C VAL A 82 -0.44 -5.30 3.57
N CYS A 83 -0.88 -6.36 2.88
CA CYS A 83 -0.15 -7.62 2.87
C CYS A 83 1.05 -7.55 1.91
N ARG A 84 2.10 -8.33 2.20
CA ARG A 84 3.33 -8.42 1.38
C ARG A 84 3.05 -8.70 -0.09
N GLN A 85 2.14 -9.62 -0.40
CA GLN A 85 1.83 -9.97 -1.79
C GLN A 85 1.25 -8.79 -2.57
N CYS A 86 0.30 -8.06 -2.00
CA CYS A 86 -0.26 -6.87 -2.63
C CYS A 86 0.79 -5.77 -2.76
N ASN A 87 1.63 -5.56 -1.74
CA ASN A 87 2.69 -4.56 -1.82
C ASN A 87 3.72 -4.88 -2.91
N ARG A 88 4.06 -6.17 -3.06
CA ARG A 88 4.95 -6.63 -4.13
C ARG A 88 4.31 -6.46 -5.50
N GLU A 89 3.04 -6.79 -5.65
CA GLU A 89 2.31 -6.67 -6.91
C GLU A 89 2.16 -5.20 -7.35
N LYS A 90 1.84 -4.31 -6.39
CA LYS A 90 1.83 -2.85 -6.60
C LYS A 90 3.21 -2.36 -7.05
N SER A 91 4.28 -2.84 -6.42
CA SER A 91 5.65 -2.45 -6.81
C SER A 91 6.08 -3.03 -8.17
N ALA A 92 5.48 -4.15 -8.60
CA ALA A 92 5.82 -4.83 -9.84
C ALA A 92 5.18 -4.21 -11.09
N GLY A 93 4.21 -3.28 -10.95
CA GLY A 93 3.52 -2.70 -12.09
C GLY A 93 2.50 -3.63 -12.75
N ARG A 94 2.16 -4.77 -12.13
CA ARG A 94 1.52 -5.91 -12.81
C ARG A 94 0.01 -6.03 -12.65
N ALA A 95 -0.57 -5.48 -11.59
CA ALA A 95 -2.01 -5.58 -11.35
C ALA A 95 -2.72 -4.24 -11.60
N PRO A 96 -3.75 -4.18 -12.47
CA PRO A 96 -4.70 -3.10 -12.46
C PRO A 96 -5.41 -3.09 -11.10
N THR A 97 -5.42 -1.93 -10.44
CA THR A 97 -6.05 -1.71 -9.15
C THR A 97 -7.54 -2.03 -9.24
N GLY A 98 -7.98 -3.10 -8.57
CA GLY A 98 -9.39 -3.51 -8.54
C GLY A 98 -10.29 -2.47 -7.86
N PRO A 99 -11.63 -2.62 -7.94
CA PRO A 99 -12.62 -1.63 -7.48
C PRO A 99 -12.60 -1.37 -5.96
N THR A 100 -11.90 -2.19 -5.19
CA THR A 100 -11.82 -2.11 -3.71
C THR A 100 -10.63 -1.27 -3.23
N VAL A 101 -9.75 -0.82 -4.14
CA VAL A 101 -8.65 0.09 -3.80
C VAL A 101 -9.25 1.43 -3.39
N ARG A 102 -8.90 1.95 -2.20
CA ARG A 102 -9.35 3.29 -1.79
C ARG A 102 -8.91 4.27 -2.89
N PRO A 103 -9.80 5.13 -3.44
CA PRO A 103 -9.47 5.99 -4.58
C PRO A 103 -8.22 6.87 -4.40
N THR A 104 -7.86 7.17 -3.16
CA THR A 104 -6.64 7.93 -2.82
C THR A 104 -5.35 7.11 -2.89
N TYR A 105 -5.43 5.77 -2.97
CA TYR A 105 -4.30 4.80 -2.93
C TYR A 105 -3.71 4.47 -4.32
N VAL A 106 -4.27 5.07 -5.37
CA VAL A 106 -3.84 4.81 -6.75
C VAL A 106 -2.45 5.41 -6.96
N ASN A 107 -1.67 4.82 -7.88
CA ASN A 107 -0.47 5.40 -8.46
C ASN A 107 -0.81 5.72 -9.94
N PRO A 108 -0.55 6.90 -10.52
CA PRO A 108 -1.04 7.32 -11.82
C PRO A 108 -0.24 6.62 -12.92
N ARG A 109 0.85 5.91 -12.58
CA ARG A 109 1.50 4.94 -13.46
C ARG A 109 0.58 3.75 -13.79
N PHE A 110 -0.50 3.56 -13.04
CA PHE A 110 -1.52 2.53 -13.25
C PHE A 110 -2.84 3.07 -13.83
N ASP A 111 -2.97 4.38 -14.00
CA ASP A 111 -4.08 4.97 -14.77
C ASP A 111 -3.80 4.76 -16.27
N TRP A 112 -3.87 3.50 -16.70
CA TRP A 112 -4.08 3.18 -18.10
C TRP A 112 -5.56 3.36 -18.40
N GLU A 113 -5.90 4.42 -19.15
CA GLU A 113 -7.20 4.50 -19.80
C GLU A 113 -7.35 3.28 -20.72
N PRO A 114 -8.40 2.45 -20.59
CA PRO A 114 -8.71 1.52 -21.66
C PRO A 114 -9.11 2.39 -22.86
N GLU A 115 -8.25 2.46 -23.88
CA GLU A 115 -8.68 2.88 -25.22
C GLU A 115 -9.95 2.10 -25.54
N SER A 116 -11.07 2.81 -25.49
CA SER A 116 -12.34 2.32 -25.97
C SER A 116 -12.15 2.06 -27.46
N HIS A 117 -12.00 0.79 -27.85
CA HIS A 117 -12.27 0.35 -29.20
C HIS A 117 -13.72 0.73 -29.52
N GLY A 118 -13.88 1.88 -30.17
CA GLY A 118 -15.09 2.28 -30.86
C GLY A 118 -15.32 1.34 -32.04
N ALA A 119 -16.51 0.77 -32.06
CA ALA A 119 -17.06 -0.04 -33.14
C ALA A 119 -17.23 0.73 -34.45
#